data_AF-A0A4R3ML88-F1
#
_entry.id   AF-A0A4R3ML88-F1
#
_cell.length_a   1.000
_cell.length_b   1.000
_cell.length_c   1.000
_cell.angle_alpha   90.00
_cell.angle_beta   90.00
_cell.angle_gamma   90.00
#
_symmetry.space_group_name_H-M   'P 1'
#
loop_
_entity.id
_entity.type
_entity.pdbx_description
1 polymer ?
#
loop_
_entity_poly.entity_id
_entity_poly.type
_entity_poly.pdbx_seq_one_letter_code
_entity_poly.pdbx_strand_id
1 'polypeptide(L)'
;MRITCDADGGMGYIYLMPSKQHYNSCNNLDKYIEKDNMEIPVLFNNKLIERLKGLKLIHKTYRSAVYESFDINMEYCNDMDNEGYITGIELNLEKEMFIELISNKAFKIVQGRWRSKDVCVLTLDLIDKVFSTDNIIYPLSKKRDAFAIVYVDPKYNEGLIKGLITTRNSIYSIDYLKAPDFILT
;
A
#
# COMPACT_ATOMS: atom_id res chain seq x y z
N MET A 1 3.19 -7.47 -7.83
CA MET A 1 2.68 -6.10 -7.80
C MET A 1 3.70 -5.26 -8.54
N ARG A 2 3.28 -4.37 -9.43
CA ARG A 2 4.22 -3.44 -10.04
C ARG A 2 4.36 -2.18 -9.19
N ILE A 3 5.58 -1.73 -8.99
CA ILE A 3 5.86 -0.40 -8.44
C ILE A 3 6.86 0.29 -9.36
N THR A 4 6.51 1.48 -9.82
CA THR A 4 7.37 2.32 -10.65
C THR A 4 7.87 3.50 -9.84
N CYS A 5 9.11 3.92 -10.09
CA CYS A 5 9.71 5.15 -9.61
C CYS A 5 10.40 5.83 -10.80
N ASP A 6 9.95 7.04 -11.12
CA ASP A 6 10.61 7.95 -12.06
C ASP A 6 11.67 8.74 -11.27
N ALA A 7 12.95 8.40 -11.47
CA ALA A 7 14.04 8.97 -10.72
C ALA A 7 14.20 10.49 -10.94
N ASP A 8 13.85 10.98 -12.13
CA ASP A 8 13.99 12.39 -12.49
C ASP A 8 12.77 13.20 -12.00
N GLY A 9 11.59 12.60 -12.02
CA GLY A 9 10.34 13.22 -11.58
C GLY A 9 10.10 13.16 -10.06
N GLY A 10 10.77 12.27 -9.34
CA GLY A 10 10.49 11.99 -7.92
C GLY A 10 9.11 11.36 -7.72
N MET A 11 8.53 10.75 -8.75
CA MET A 11 7.15 10.26 -8.73
C MET A 11 7.11 8.74 -8.77
N GLY A 12 6.20 8.18 -7.98
CA GLY A 12 5.96 6.75 -7.93
C GLY A 12 4.54 6.38 -8.33
N TYR A 13 4.37 5.13 -8.75
CA TYR A 13 3.04 4.54 -8.88
C TYR A 13 3.05 3.07 -8.44
N ILE A 14 2.10 2.69 -7.59
CA ILE A 14 1.91 1.31 -7.14
C ILE A 14 0.66 0.74 -7.79
N TYR A 15 0.83 -0.30 -8.62
CA TYR A 15 -0.28 -1.01 -9.27
C TYR A 15 -0.73 -2.19 -8.43
N LEU A 16 -1.86 -2.06 -7.72
CA LEU A 16 -2.39 -3.08 -6.82
C LEU A 16 -3.13 -4.22 -7.53
N MET A 17 -3.44 -4.02 -8.81
CA MET A 17 -4.00 -5.04 -9.71
C MET A 17 -3.18 -5.12 -11.00
N PRO A 18 -3.22 -6.26 -11.73
CA PRO A 18 -2.50 -6.39 -13.00
C PRO A 18 -2.90 -5.29 -13.99
N SER A 19 -1.93 -4.44 -14.36
CA SER A 19 -2.13 -3.42 -15.39
C SER A 19 -1.96 -4.02 -16.78
N LYS A 20 -2.75 -3.53 -17.74
CA LYS A 20 -2.56 -3.86 -19.17
C LYS A 20 -1.41 -3.07 -19.81
N GLN A 21 -0.84 -2.09 -19.10
CA GLN A 21 0.28 -1.32 -19.63
C GLN A 21 1.56 -2.16 -19.63
N HIS A 22 2.16 -2.26 -20.82
CA HIS A 22 3.51 -2.79 -20.99
C HIS A 22 4.51 -1.65 -20.77
N TYR A 23 5.35 -1.78 -19.74
CA TYR A 23 6.48 -0.87 -19.55
C TYR A 23 7.66 -1.40 -20.36
N ASN A 24 8.07 -0.65 -21.38
CA ASN A 24 9.26 -0.92 -22.20
C ASN A 24 10.47 -0.10 -21.70
N SER A 25 10.57 0.16 -20.41
CA SER A 25 11.64 1.01 -19.86
C SER A 25 12.91 0.23 -19.54
N CYS A 26 14.05 0.90 -19.69
CA CYS A 26 15.34 0.44 -19.18
C CYS A 26 15.31 0.49 -17.65
N ASN A 27 14.97 -0.63 -16.99
CA ASN A 27 15.00 -0.72 -15.54
C ASN A 27 16.43 -0.67 -15.02
N ASN A 28 16.75 0.32 -14.18
CA ASN A 28 18.09 0.54 -13.64
C ASN A 28 18.29 -0.03 -12.22
N LEU A 29 17.29 -0.73 -11.68
CA LEU A 29 17.27 -1.12 -10.26
C LEU A 29 18.38 -2.12 -9.88
N ASP A 30 18.78 -2.98 -10.81
CA ASP A 30 19.84 -3.98 -10.64
C ASP A 30 21.23 -3.37 -10.37
N LYS A 31 21.42 -2.08 -10.70
CA LYS A 31 22.63 -1.31 -10.35
C LYS A 31 22.72 -0.97 -8.86
N TYR A 32 21.60 -1.01 -8.15
CA TYR A 32 21.49 -0.52 -6.76
C TYR A 32 21.08 -1.60 -5.77
N ILE A 33 20.36 -2.64 -6.22
CA ILE A 33 19.79 -3.66 -5.34
C ILE A 33 20.10 -5.04 -5.90
N GLU A 34 20.58 -5.93 -5.02
CA GLU A 34 20.75 -7.34 -5.36
C GLU A 34 19.41 -8.03 -5.60
N LYS A 35 19.36 -8.95 -6.57
CA LYS A 35 18.13 -9.63 -6.97
C LYS A 35 17.40 -10.31 -5.81
N ASP A 36 18.12 -10.88 -4.85
CA ASP A 36 17.55 -11.57 -3.68
C ASP A 36 16.82 -10.63 -2.71
N ASN A 37 17.05 -9.32 -2.83
CA ASN A 37 16.33 -8.28 -2.08
C ASN A 37 15.09 -7.76 -2.81
N MET A 38 14.83 -8.20 -4.05
CA MET A 38 13.69 -7.78 -4.85
C MET A 38 12.45 -8.69 -4.66
N GLU A 39 12.30 -9.35 -3.52
CA GLU A 39 11.14 -10.20 -3.21
C GLU A 39 10.18 -9.50 -2.25
N ILE A 40 8.88 -9.77 -2.38
CA ILE A 40 7.86 -9.38 -1.39
C ILE A 40 7.57 -10.62 -0.52
N PRO A 41 8.10 -10.68 0.72
CA PRO A 41 7.90 -11.85 1.56
C PRO A 41 6.46 -11.96 2.04
N VAL A 42 5.99 -13.20 2.13
CA VAL A 42 4.71 -13.56 2.76
C VAL A 42 5.00 -14.19 4.12
N LEU A 43 4.44 -13.63 5.18
CA LEU A 43 4.63 -14.12 6.54
C LEU A 43 3.30 -14.31 7.27
N PHE A 44 3.22 -15.34 8.11
CA PHE A 44 2.13 -15.50 9.05
C PHE A 44 2.55 -14.95 10.42
N ASN A 45 1.90 -13.89 10.91
CA ASN A 45 2.30 -13.25 12.16
C ASN A 45 1.13 -12.56 12.87
N ASN A 46 0.43 -13.32 13.72
CA ASN A 46 -0.67 -12.78 14.53
C ASN A 46 -0.22 -11.66 15.48
N LYS A 47 0.98 -11.73 16.08
CA LYS A 47 1.46 -10.67 17.00
C LYS A 47 1.55 -9.31 16.31
N LEU A 48 1.97 -9.30 15.05
CA LEU A 48 2.03 -8.09 14.26
C LEU A 48 0.62 -7.61 13.86
N ILE A 49 -0.25 -8.51 13.41
CA ILE A 49 -1.66 -8.20 13.07
C ILE A 49 -2.42 -7.64 14.28
N GLU A 50 -2.13 -8.10 15.49
CA GLU A 50 -2.72 -7.59 16.73
C GLU A 50 -2.46 -6.09 16.95
N ARG A 51 -1.37 -5.53 16.40
CA ARG A 51 -1.11 -4.08 16.45
C ARG A 51 -2.20 -3.26 15.78
N LEU A 52 -2.94 -3.83 14.81
CA LEU A 52 -4.10 -3.17 14.19
C LEU A 52 -5.19 -2.78 15.20
N LYS A 53 -5.23 -3.41 16.39
CA LYS A 53 -6.17 -3.04 17.46
C LYS A 53 -5.87 -1.65 18.05
N GLY A 54 -4.62 -1.20 17.97
CA GLY A 54 -4.21 0.13 18.43
C GLY A 54 -4.53 1.25 17.45
N LEU A 55 -4.81 0.93 16.19
CA LEU A 55 -5.12 1.92 15.15
C LEU A 55 -6.59 2.36 15.25
N LYS A 56 -6.84 3.64 14.96
CA LYS A 56 -8.20 4.18 14.91
C LYS A 56 -8.94 3.62 13.69
N LEU A 57 -10.00 2.86 13.88
CA LEU A 57 -10.88 2.45 12.78
C LEU A 57 -12.02 3.43 12.60
N ILE A 58 -12.17 3.93 11.37
CA ILE A 58 -13.25 4.83 10.97
C ILE A 58 -14.41 4.05 10.32
N HIS A 59 -15.62 4.61 10.42
CA HIS A 59 -16.82 4.00 9.83
C HIS A 59 -17.11 4.44 8.39
N LYS A 60 -16.79 5.69 8.03
CA LYS A 60 -16.89 6.18 6.65
C LYS A 60 -15.83 5.53 5.76
N THR A 61 -16.12 5.41 4.47
CA THR A 61 -15.18 4.82 3.52
C THR A 61 -14.03 5.77 3.19
N TYR A 62 -12.90 5.24 2.72
CA TYR A 62 -11.79 6.06 2.23
C TYR A 62 -12.25 7.03 1.14
N ARG A 63 -13.00 6.55 0.15
CA ARG A 63 -13.61 7.38 -0.91
C ARG A 63 -14.44 8.54 -0.35
N SER A 64 -15.29 8.28 0.65
CA SER A 64 -16.12 9.31 1.27
C SER A 64 -15.27 10.32 2.05
N ALA A 65 -14.24 9.85 2.76
CA ALA A 65 -13.30 10.70 3.49
C ALA A 65 -12.55 11.68 2.55
N VAL A 66 -12.18 11.23 1.35
CA VAL A 66 -11.50 12.05 0.34
C VAL A 66 -12.47 13.00 -0.39
N TYR A 67 -13.54 12.46 -0.98
CA TYR A 67 -14.33 13.20 -1.99
C TYR A 67 -15.64 13.80 -1.47
N GLU A 68 -16.15 13.33 -0.33
CA GLU A 68 -17.45 13.77 0.18
C GLU A 68 -17.30 14.66 1.42
N SER A 69 -16.52 14.21 2.40
CA SER A 69 -16.35 14.94 3.66
C SER A 69 -15.06 15.75 3.75
N PHE A 70 -14.13 15.55 2.81
CA PHE A 70 -12.82 16.23 2.78
C PHE A 70 -12.07 16.12 4.13
N ASP A 71 -12.21 14.96 4.79
CA ASP A 71 -11.49 14.64 6.03
C ASP A 71 -10.00 14.49 5.77
N ILE A 72 -9.61 14.11 4.55
CA ILE A 72 -8.24 13.92 4.10
C ILE A 72 -8.10 14.43 2.67
N ASN A 73 -6.99 15.10 2.39
CA ASN A 73 -6.54 15.41 1.03
C ASN A 73 -5.73 14.22 0.51
N MET A 74 -5.79 13.94 -0.78
CA MET A 74 -4.82 13.01 -1.36
C MET A 74 -3.54 13.77 -1.70
N GLU A 75 -2.39 13.11 -1.55
CA GLU A 75 -1.11 13.68 -1.98
C GLU A 75 -1.10 13.90 -3.49
N TYR A 76 -1.44 12.84 -4.22
CA TYR A 76 -1.71 12.85 -5.66
C TYR A 76 -3.05 12.19 -5.95
N CYS A 77 -3.16 11.34 -6.98
CA CYS A 77 -4.36 10.60 -7.27
C CYS A 77 -4.26 9.14 -6.79
N ASN A 78 -5.32 8.65 -6.14
CA ASN A 78 -5.49 7.23 -5.87
C ASN A 78 -6.60 6.66 -6.73
N ASP A 79 -6.26 5.76 -7.64
CA ASP A 79 -7.23 5.14 -8.54
C ASP A 79 -8.09 4.13 -7.79
N MET A 80 -9.40 4.20 -7.99
CA MET A 80 -10.37 3.29 -7.39
C MET A 80 -11.31 2.70 -8.42
N ASP A 81 -11.66 1.43 -8.25
CA ASP A 81 -12.73 0.82 -9.04
C ASP A 81 -14.12 1.34 -8.62
N ASN A 82 -15.16 0.91 -9.34
CA ASN A 82 -16.55 1.32 -9.09
C ASN A 82 -17.08 0.93 -7.70
N GLU A 83 -16.47 -0.05 -7.02
CA GLU A 83 -16.84 -0.47 -5.67
C GLU A 83 -16.06 0.30 -4.57
N GLY A 84 -15.06 1.08 -4.95
CA GLY A 84 -14.22 1.88 -4.05
C GLY A 84 -12.93 1.18 -3.62
N TYR A 85 -12.58 0.05 -4.21
CA TYR A 85 -11.29 -0.60 -3.95
C TYR A 85 -10.18 0.15 -4.68
N ILE A 86 -9.07 0.42 -3.97
CA ILE A 86 -7.92 1.11 -4.53
C ILE A 86 -7.22 0.15 -5.50
N THR A 87 -7.02 0.59 -6.73
CA THR A 87 -6.40 -0.17 -7.83
C THR A 87 -5.00 0.32 -8.13
N GLY A 88 -4.70 1.58 -7.82
CA GLY A 88 -3.35 2.10 -7.80
C GLY A 88 -3.19 3.37 -6.98
N ILE A 89 -1.94 3.68 -6.66
CA ILE A 89 -1.53 4.74 -5.73
C ILE A 89 -0.43 5.53 -6.39
N GLU A 90 -0.69 6.81 -6.65
CA GLU A 90 0.33 7.79 -7.03
C GLU A 90 0.87 8.47 -5.77
N LEU A 91 2.19 8.62 -5.68
CA LEU A 91 2.88 9.07 -4.48
C LEU A 91 4.20 9.74 -4.82
N ASN A 92 4.68 10.63 -3.95
CA ASN A 92 6.06 11.06 -4.01
C ASN A 92 6.95 9.86 -3.67
N LEU A 93 7.86 9.53 -4.58
CA LEU A 93 8.74 8.39 -4.45
C LEU A 93 10.08 8.71 -5.11
N GLU A 94 10.89 9.48 -4.39
CA GLU A 94 12.27 9.73 -4.76
C GLU A 94 13.05 8.42 -4.86
N LYS A 95 14.02 8.37 -5.77
CA LYS A 95 14.85 7.19 -6.04
C LYS A 95 15.48 6.63 -4.77
N GLU A 96 16.06 7.49 -3.93
CA GLU A 96 16.71 7.11 -2.69
C GLU A 96 15.73 6.44 -1.72
N MET A 97 14.53 7.01 -1.57
CA MET A 97 13.46 6.44 -0.76
C MET A 97 12.98 5.10 -1.35
N PHE A 98 12.84 4.98 -2.67
CA PHE A 98 12.45 3.72 -3.30
C PHE A 98 13.46 2.61 -3.04
N ILE A 99 14.75 2.91 -3.19
CA ILE A 99 15.83 1.98 -2.92
C ILE A 99 15.84 1.57 -1.45
N GLU A 100 15.66 2.53 -0.53
CA GLU A 100 15.58 2.27 0.91
C GLU A 100 14.42 1.31 1.24
N LEU A 101 13.23 1.58 0.71
CA LEU A 101 12.04 0.78 0.96
C LEU A 101 12.24 -0.67 0.49
N ILE A 102 12.79 -0.89 -0.70
CA ILE A 102 13.06 -2.24 -1.20
C ILE A 102 14.13 -2.91 -0.35
N SER A 103 15.25 -2.24 -0.10
CA SER A 103 16.40 -2.79 0.64
C SER A 103 16.03 -3.21 2.07
N ASN A 104 15.10 -2.49 2.71
CA ASN A 104 14.59 -2.81 4.05
C ASN A 104 13.38 -3.76 4.03
N LYS A 105 13.03 -4.31 2.87
CA LYS A 105 11.86 -5.17 2.65
C LYS A 105 10.58 -4.51 3.19
N ALA A 106 10.37 -3.22 2.92
CA ALA A 106 9.20 -2.47 3.38
C ALA A 106 7.90 -3.09 2.83
N PHE A 107 7.93 -3.54 1.58
CA PHE A 107 6.81 -4.24 0.94
C PHE A 107 6.74 -5.69 1.42
N LYS A 108 5.71 -6.04 2.17
CA LYS A 108 5.49 -7.38 2.73
C LYS A 108 4.02 -7.72 2.73
N ILE A 109 3.72 -9.02 2.73
CA ILE A 109 2.38 -9.55 2.97
C ILE A 109 2.35 -10.24 4.33
N VAL A 110 1.55 -9.71 5.25
CA VAL A 110 1.36 -10.27 6.59
C VAL A 110 -0.01 -10.90 6.70
N GLN A 111 -0.05 -12.20 6.95
CA GLN A 111 -1.26 -12.96 7.19
C GLN A 111 -1.49 -13.19 8.68
N GLY A 112 -2.75 -13.22 9.09
CA GLY A 112 -3.15 -13.53 10.45
C GLY A 112 -4.64 -13.32 10.68
N ARG A 113 -5.06 -13.22 11.94
CA ARG A 113 -6.46 -12.99 12.32
C ARG A 113 -6.69 -11.60 12.88
N TRP A 114 -7.67 -10.89 12.35
CA TRP A 114 -8.13 -9.61 12.87
C TRP A 114 -9.65 -9.58 12.90
N ARG A 115 -10.23 -9.23 14.05
CA ARG A 115 -11.70 -9.17 14.25
C ARG A 115 -12.40 -10.47 13.84
N SER A 116 -11.84 -11.59 14.28
CA SER A 116 -12.31 -12.96 14.01
C SER A 116 -12.28 -13.41 12.55
N LYS A 117 -11.70 -12.61 11.65
CA LYS A 117 -11.51 -12.95 10.23
C LYS A 117 -10.04 -13.18 9.92
N ASP A 118 -9.79 -14.08 8.98
CA ASP A 118 -8.46 -14.21 8.40
C ASP A 118 -8.24 -13.03 7.45
N VAL A 119 -7.11 -12.36 7.62
CA VAL A 119 -6.75 -11.15 6.89
C VAL A 119 -5.35 -11.25 6.31
N CYS A 120 -5.15 -10.50 5.24
CA CYS A 120 -3.88 -10.24 4.62
C CYS A 120 -3.63 -8.72 4.69
N VAL A 121 -2.46 -8.33 5.20
CA VAL A 121 -2.00 -6.93 5.22
C VAL A 121 -0.85 -6.77 4.26
N LEU A 122 -1.01 -5.95 3.24
CA LEU A 122 0.07 -5.48 2.37
C LEU A 122 0.66 -4.23 3.00
N THR A 123 1.95 -4.24 3.33
CA THR A 123 2.69 -3.06 3.79
C THR A 123 3.25 -2.30 2.58
N LEU A 124 3.12 -0.98 2.59
CA LEU A 124 3.64 -0.07 1.55
C LEU A 124 4.69 0.90 2.10
N ASP A 125 5.07 0.71 3.35
CA ASP A 125 6.06 1.49 4.10
C ASP A 125 6.74 0.54 5.11
N LEU A 126 7.75 1.02 5.82
CA LEU A 126 8.41 0.29 6.89
C LEU A 126 7.37 -0.17 7.94
N ILE A 127 7.60 -1.37 8.48
CA ILE A 127 6.60 -2.07 9.29
C ILE A 127 6.10 -1.23 10.48
N ASP A 128 6.99 -0.51 11.15
CA ASP A 128 6.61 0.33 12.28
C ASP A 128 5.84 1.59 11.87
N LYS A 129 6.06 2.08 10.64
CA LYS A 129 5.27 3.16 10.05
C LYS A 129 3.88 2.68 9.68
N VAL A 130 3.71 1.45 9.18
CA VAL A 130 2.38 0.89 8.84
C VAL A 130 1.54 0.62 10.08
N PHE A 131 2.14 0.07 11.13
CA PHE A 131 1.44 -0.27 12.37
C PHE A 131 1.62 0.79 13.46
N SER A 132 1.83 2.06 13.09
CA SER A 132 1.81 3.20 14.01
C SER A 132 0.39 3.47 14.49
N THR A 133 0.23 3.87 15.75
CA THR A 133 -1.05 4.32 16.32
C THR A 133 -1.56 5.64 15.75
N ASP A 134 -0.67 6.40 15.08
CA ASP A 134 -1.04 7.64 14.38
C ASP A 134 -1.81 7.36 13.09
N ASN A 135 -1.78 6.12 12.60
CA ASN A 135 -2.51 5.73 11.41
C ASN A 135 -3.98 5.47 11.70
N ILE A 136 -4.78 5.74 10.68
CA ILE A 136 -6.22 5.56 10.67
C ILE A 136 -6.56 4.48 9.64
N ILE A 137 -7.44 3.56 10.03
CA ILE A 137 -7.97 2.53 9.14
C ILE A 137 -9.28 3.01 8.55
N TYR A 138 -9.39 3.04 7.23
CA TYR A 138 -10.60 3.35 6.49
C TYR A 138 -11.11 2.12 5.73
N PRO A 139 -12.38 1.72 5.87
CA PRO A 139 -12.97 0.73 4.95
C PRO A 139 -12.93 1.25 3.52
N LEU A 140 -12.62 0.40 2.55
CA LEU A 140 -12.63 0.78 1.13
C LEU A 140 -14.06 0.80 0.58
N SER A 141 -14.90 -0.13 1.04
CA SER A 141 -16.29 -0.24 0.63
C SER A 141 -17.22 -0.49 1.83
N LYS A 142 -18.53 -0.36 1.60
CA LYS A 142 -19.57 -0.67 2.60
C LYS A 142 -19.55 -2.16 3.02
N LYS A 143 -18.95 -3.05 2.21
CA LYS A 143 -18.82 -4.48 2.51
C LYS A 143 -17.82 -4.74 3.66
N ARG A 144 -16.91 -3.80 3.94
CA ARG A 144 -15.89 -3.89 5.00
C ARG A 144 -15.06 -5.18 4.93
N ASP A 145 -14.70 -5.56 3.72
CA ASP A 145 -13.87 -6.71 3.36
C ASP A 145 -12.45 -6.32 2.93
N ALA A 146 -12.22 -5.02 2.67
CA ALA A 146 -10.90 -4.43 2.51
C ALA A 146 -10.84 -3.02 3.12
N PHE A 147 -9.64 -2.61 3.53
CA PHE A 147 -9.38 -1.37 4.25
C PHE A 147 -8.04 -0.76 3.81
N ALA A 148 -7.94 0.57 3.82
CA ALA A 148 -6.67 1.28 3.73
C ALA A 148 -6.19 1.68 5.13
N ILE A 149 -4.88 1.56 5.36
CA ILE A 149 -4.17 2.14 6.51
C ILE A 149 -3.56 3.45 6.03
N VAL A 150 -3.96 4.56 6.63
CA VAL A 150 -3.64 5.90 6.16
C VAL A 150 -3.00 6.69 7.29
N TYR A 151 -1.81 7.22 7.03
CA TYR A 151 -1.25 8.30 7.85
C TYR A 151 -1.85 9.62 7.37
N VAL A 152 -2.27 10.49 8.28
CA VAL A 152 -2.76 11.82 7.92
C VAL A 152 -1.75 12.85 8.41
N ASP A 153 -1.11 13.55 7.48
CA ASP A 153 -0.18 14.62 7.82
C ASP A 153 -0.95 15.74 8.54
N PRO A 154 -0.56 16.11 9.77
CA PRO A 154 -1.32 17.08 10.55
C PRO A 154 -1.19 18.52 10.04
N LYS A 155 -0.18 18.80 9.21
CA LYS A 155 0.08 20.14 8.67
C LYS A 155 -0.72 20.39 7.39
N TYR A 156 -0.82 19.39 6.53
CA TYR A 156 -1.47 19.52 5.22
C TYR A 156 -2.80 18.75 5.10
N ASN A 157 -3.14 17.98 6.14
CA ASN A 157 -4.28 17.06 6.16
C ASN A 157 -4.21 16.03 5.03
N GLU A 158 -3.00 15.64 4.65
CA GLU A 158 -2.72 14.80 3.49
C GLU A 158 -2.66 13.33 3.91
N GLY A 159 -3.45 12.49 3.23
CA GLY A 159 -3.61 11.07 3.52
C GLY A 159 -2.64 10.22 2.71
N LEU A 160 -1.61 9.72 3.38
CA LEU A 160 -0.61 8.81 2.80
C LEU A 160 -0.98 7.36 3.09
N ILE A 161 -1.15 6.54 2.04
CA ILE A 161 -1.48 5.12 2.21
C ILE A 161 -0.24 4.36 2.65
N LYS A 162 -0.26 3.82 3.87
CA LYS A 162 0.82 3.04 4.45
C LYS A 162 0.66 1.54 4.25
N GLY A 163 -0.56 1.08 4.00
CA GLY A 163 -0.84 -0.32 3.74
C GLY A 163 -2.30 -0.60 3.44
N LEU A 164 -2.58 -1.85 3.08
CA LEU A 164 -3.93 -2.33 2.79
C LEU A 164 -4.22 -3.58 3.60
N ILE A 165 -5.45 -3.72 4.07
CA ILE A 165 -5.96 -4.91 4.74
C ILE A 165 -7.03 -5.52 3.83
N THR A 166 -7.02 -6.83 3.62
CA THR A 166 -8.07 -7.53 2.88
C THR A 166 -8.40 -8.87 3.49
N THR A 167 -9.67 -9.26 3.43
CA THR A 167 -10.13 -10.64 3.70
C THR A 167 -10.38 -11.42 2.41
N ARG A 168 -10.08 -10.85 1.23
CA ARG A 168 -10.46 -11.40 -0.07
C ARG A 168 -9.32 -11.36 -1.09
N ASN A 169 -8.82 -12.54 -1.44
CA ASN A 169 -7.87 -12.73 -2.55
C ASN A 169 -8.48 -12.39 -3.92
N SER A 170 -9.81 -12.37 -4.04
CA SER A 170 -10.49 -12.01 -5.30
C SER A 170 -10.39 -10.52 -5.65
N ILE A 171 -10.09 -9.66 -4.66
CA ILE A 171 -9.89 -8.22 -4.88
C ILE A 171 -8.40 -7.97 -5.07
N TYR A 172 -7.60 -8.38 -4.08
CA TYR A 172 -6.16 -8.26 -4.11
C TYR A 172 -5.53 -9.65 -4.15
N SER A 173 -5.17 -10.10 -5.35
CA SER A 173 -4.57 -11.41 -5.55
C SER A 173 -3.20 -11.48 -4.89
N ILE A 174 -3.04 -12.37 -3.90
CA ILE A 174 -1.75 -12.59 -3.23
C ILE A 174 -0.67 -13.04 -4.23
N ASP A 175 -1.03 -13.84 -5.23
CA ASP A 175 -0.08 -14.30 -6.25
C ASP A 175 0.43 -13.15 -7.11
N TYR A 176 -0.45 -12.20 -7.45
CA TYR A 176 -0.01 -10.97 -8.08
C TYR A 176 0.81 -10.14 -7.12
N LEU A 177 0.34 -9.90 -5.89
CA LEU A 177 1.00 -9.00 -4.94
C LEU A 177 2.42 -9.45 -4.57
N LYS A 178 2.63 -10.74 -4.34
CA LYS A 178 3.93 -11.32 -3.93
C LYS A 178 4.97 -11.41 -5.06
N ALA A 179 4.57 -11.21 -6.31
CA ALA A 179 5.45 -11.22 -7.47
C ALA A 179 5.79 -9.76 -7.86
N PRO A 180 6.74 -9.11 -7.19
CA PRO A 180 7.08 -7.73 -7.47
C PRO A 180 7.66 -7.55 -8.88
N ASP A 181 7.28 -6.43 -9.48
CA ASP A 181 7.88 -5.88 -10.69
C ASP A 181 8.29 -4.44 -10.33
N PHE A 182 9.46 -4.31 -9.69
CA PHE A 182 10.01 -3.02 -9.27
C PHE A 182 10.75 -2.39 -10.45
N ILE A 183 10.34 -1.18 -10.83
CA ILE A 183 10.88 -0.47 -11.99
C ILE A 183 11.42 0.87 -11.50
N LEU A 184 12.72 1.08 -11.71
CA LEU A 184 13.38 2.37 -11.54
C LEU A 184 13.80 2.86 -12.92
N THR A 185 13.16 3.93 -13.40
CA THR A 185 13.49 4.54 -14.70
C THR A 185 14.37 5.75 -14.51
#